data_AF-A0A0Q4K3B7-F1
#
_entry.id   AF-A0A0Q4K3B7-F1
#
_cell.length_a   1.000
_cell.length_b   1.000
_cell.length_c   1.000
_cell.angle_alpha   90.00
_cell.angle_beta   90.00
_cell.angle_gamma   90.00
#
_symmetry.space_group_name_H-M   'P 1'
#
loop_
_entity.id
_entity.type
_entity.pdbx_description
1 polymer ?
#
loop_
_entity_poly.entity_id
_entity_poly.type
_entity_poly.pdbx_seq_one_letter_code
_entity_poly.pdbx_strand_id
1 'polypeptide(L)'
;MIRSARAAMLVLAAVPPLSGCGVAASDTPAPAPGAKASAVASVSPCSGTWPSYWQDPAFQNVGMWRGQTISDTPAAQNWTPANPAYTNPAFRIADRFSAGRPDDPRAMTWRDRRFNALFDGSVAPTGKAALANDYAWALMRYIQEGNIDSGDVDTDWNACANTKRQWFNMPFQTYSPIQGREFIHGLTREAPVTLSVSLQSAPLGTTVWAVAFYNGNAAPTLASVWRDDGTVKMPTDNLAFAEGTVVGKLLFTTASADNMPMLRNLPQWTANISMGGSTASNPTFCTPAAGASMPAQSAACQRSPRKVTLLQFDVAVRDARAPNGWVLGTFVADGEARAGERNPWNRISPLGLIWGNDTPPTGQLASVFPAAPRTNGFRGGVIQWDVVDRINKSGGAIVSKQPGHLGCNSRLNGPADNVASSCTSCHMTASVPDKNNNTPPLLANFYSPTITPQCAILNATPAPKEVNGVSFADMDSIFFAETKCASPFETKVGGKCVLGPNMPSYASGRGDWISTDFSLQMTGALVQWNEWQADVAADRRVLAANKGRKMLGAAALPPRVFTSKLPIRNEN
;
A
#
# COMPACT_ATOMS: atom_id res chain seq x y z
N MET A 1 67.75 26.64 31.23
CA MET A 1 67.88 25.96 29.93
C MET A 1 66.66 25.06 29.71
N ILE A 2 65.89 25.38 28.69
CA ILE A 2 65.04 24.54 27.81
C ILE A 2 64.42 23.23 28.37
N ARG A 3 63.09 23.31 28.56
CA ARG A 3 61.98 22.40 28.18
C ARG A 3 62.18 20.88 28.20
N SER A 4 61.32 20.19 28.96
CA SER A 4 60.41 19.14 28.44
C SER A 4 59.38 18.74 29.51
N ALA A 5 58.12 19.10 29.31
CA ALA A 5 56.96 18.54 30.02
C ALA A 5 55.99 17.98 28.97
N ARG A 6 55.82 16.65 28.96
CA ARG A 6 54.77 15.98 28.20
C ARG A 6 53.49 15.98 29.04
N ALA A 7 52.51 16.78 28.64
CA ALA A 7 51.13 16.66 29.09
C ALA A 7 50.37 15.77 28.11
N ALA A 8 49.59 14.83 28.65
CA ALA A 8 48.67 13.99 27.90
C ALA A 8 47.50 14.84 27.36
N MET A 9 47.27 14.78 26.05
CA MET A 9 46.17 15.47 25.38
C MET A 9 45.11 14.44 24.99
N LEU A 10 43.94 14.58 25.61
CA LEU A 10 42.71 13.87 25.32
C LEU A 10 42.22 14.34 23.93
N VAL A 11 42.16 13.43 22.96
CA VAL A 11 41.63 13.72 21.61
C VAL A 11 40.11 13.61 21.66
N LEU A 12 39.42 14.76 21.68
CA LEU A 12 38.02 14.84 21.26
C LEU A 12 37.98 14.61 19.74
N ALA A 13 37.46 13.47 19.31
CA ALA A 13 37.11 13.24 17.91
C ALA A 13 35.84 14.03 17.57
N ALA A 14 35.96 14.97 16.63
CA ALA A 14 34.85 15.73 16.09
C ALA A 14 33.88 14.82 15.32
N VAL A 15 32.60 14.90 15.67
CA VAL A 15 31.48 14.30 14.92
C VAL A 15 31.31 15.11 13.63
N PRO A 16 31.35 14.50 12.43
CA PRO A 16 31.09 15.22 11.19
C PRO A 16 29.60 15.60 11.09
N PRO A 17 29.27 16.74 10.45
CA PRO A 17 27.90 17.21 10.36
C PRO A 17 27.03 16.27 9.52
N LEU A 18 25.84 16.00 10.04
CA LEU A 18 24.77 15.24 9.40
C LEU A 18 24.34 15.95 8.11
N SER A 19 24.65 15.36 6.96
CA SER A 19 24.05 15.74 5.67
C SER A 19 22.58 15.34 5.67
N GLY A 20 21.69 16.32 5.87
CA GLY A 20 20.24 16.15 5.78
C GLY A 20 19.78 15.88 4.35
N CYS A 21 18.70 15.10 4.21
CA CYS A 21 17.97 14.90 2.96
C CYS A 21 17.25 16.20 2.57
N GLY A 22 17.99 17.17 2.05
CA GLY A 22 17.47 18.39 1.45
C GLY A 22 18.02 18.51 0.03
N VAL A 23 17.17 18.32 -0.96
CA VAL A 23 17.45 18.86 -2.29
C VAL A 23 17.23 20.37 -2.17
N ALA A 24 18.25 21.15 -2.52
CA ALA A 24 18.20 22.61 -2.44
C ALA A 24 16.98 23.13 -3.22
N ALA A 25 16.14 23.91 -2.53
CA ALA A 25 15.12 24.71 -3.18
C ALA A 25 15.82 25.75 -4.07
N SER A 26 15.47 25.80 -5.35
CA SER A 26 15.88 26.89 -6.22
C SER A 26 15.12 28.15 -5.81
N ASP A 27 15.82 29.12 -5.22
CA ASP A 27 15.29 30.46 -4.93
C ASP A 27 14.86 31.13 -6.24
N THR A 28 13.55 31.11 -6.51
CA THR A 28 12.94 31.94 -7.56
C THR A 28 12.33 33.16 -6.86
N PRO A 29 12.63 34.39 -7.30
CA PRO A 29 12.11 35.58 -6.63
C PRO A 29 10.58 35.63 -6.71
N ALA A 30 9.96 36.01 -5.59
CA ALA A 30 8.51 36.13 -5.48
C ALA A 30 7.94 37.11 -6.52
N PRO A 31 6.79 36.80 -7.15
CA PRO A 31 6.14 37.73 -8.07
C PRO A 31 5.61 38.96 -7.31
N ALA A 32 5.70 40.12 -7.97
CA ALA A 32 5.24 41.39 -7.44
C ALA A 32 3.75 41.36 -7.02
N PRO A 33 3.36 42.03 -5.91
CA PRO A 33 1.98 42.06 -5.46
C PRO A 33 1.14 42.90 -6.43
N GLY A 34 0.19 42.26 -7.13
CA GLY A 34 -0.78 42.97 -7.98
C GLY A 34 -1.26 42.24 -9.23
N ALA A 35 -0.68 41.10 -9.61
CA ALA A 35 -1.22 40.30 -10.71
C ALA A 35 -2.45 39.52 -10.23
N LYS A 36 -3.64 39.85 -10.74
CA LYS A 36 -4.81 38.97 -10.65
C LYS A 36 -4.37 37.60 -11.16
N ALA A 37 -4.43 36.59 -10.30
CA ALA A 37 -4.18 35.21 -10.69
C ALA A 37 -5.15 34.86 -11.83
N SER A 38 -4.65 34.84 -13.06
CA SER A 38 -5.37 34.24 -14.17
C SER A 38 -5.67 32.81 -13.76
N ALA A 39 -6.94 32.44 -13.69
CA ALA A 39 -7.36 31.07 -13.48
C ALA A 39 -6.78 30.23 -14.63
N VAL A 40 -5.60 29.65 -14.41
CA VAL A 40 -5.06 28.63 -15.30
C VAL A 40 -6.07 27.50 -15.27
N ALA A 41 -6.76 27.27 -16.38
CA ALA A 41 -7.69 26.15 -16.50
C ALA A 41 -6.99 24.89 -16.00
N SER A 42 -7.53 24.27 -14.96
CA SER A 42 -6.93 23.10 -14.34
C SER A 42 -6.83 21.99 -15.38
N VAL A 43 -5.62 21.70 -15.82
CA VAL A 43 -5.35 20.58 -16.71
C VAL A 43 -5.80 19.32 -15.99
N SER A 44 -6.80 18.61 -16.55
CA SER A 44 -7.33 17.39 -15.94
C SER A 44 -6.18 16.44 -15.58
N PRO A 45 -6.17 15.82 -14.38
CA PRO A 45 -5.10 14.90 -13.99
C PRO A 45 -5.21 13.56 -14.73
N CYS A 46 -6.23 13.34 -15.55
CA CYS A 46 -6.49 12.09 -16.26
C CYS A 46 -6.13 12.24 -17.75
N SER A 47 -4.99 11.69 -18.13
CA SER A 47 -4.46 11.73 -19.50
C SER A 47 -4.93 10.57 -20.37
N GLY A 48 -5.15 9.39 -19.76
CA GLY A 48 -5.41 8.16 -20.50
C GLY A 48 -4.16 7.55 -21.12
N THR A 49 -2.98 7.86 -20.58
CA THR A 49 -1.70 7.24 -20.99
C THR A 49 -1.62 5.79 -20.55
N TRP A 50 -2.22 5.44 -19.40
CA TRP A 50 -2.18 4.10 -18.83
C TRP A 50 -3.58 3.46 -18.78
N PRO A 51 -3.69 2.11 -18.81
CA PRO A 51 -4.97 1.43 -18.67
C PRO A 51 -5.60 1.75 -17.32
N SER A 52 -6.86 2.15 -17.34
CA SER A 52 -7.57 2.49 -16.11
C SER A 52 -7.92 1.24 -15.32
N TYR A 53 -8.32 0.16 -15.98
CA TYR A 53 -8.76 -1.09 -15.35
C TYR A 53 -8.37 -2.33 -16.16
N TRP A 54 -8.61 -3.52 -15.59
CA TRP A 54 -8.38 -4.80 -16.27
C TRP A 54 -9.28 -4.90 -17.52
N GLN A 55 -8.70 -5.27 -18.66
CA GLN A 55 -9.40 -5.26 -19.96
C GLN A 55 -10.00 -3.91 -20.40
N ASP A 56 -9.38 -2.78 -20.01
CA ASP A 56 -9.71 -1.45 -20.52
C ASP A 56 -9.67 -1.40 -22.07
N PRO A 57 -10.82 -1.25 -22.76
CA PRO A 57 -10.89 -1.35 -24.22
C PRO A 57 -9.97 -0.38 -24.97
N ALA A 58 -9.60 0.76 -24.36
CA ALA A 58 -8.66 1.70 -24.95
C ALA A 58 -7.27 1.07 -25.21
N PHE A 59 -6.94 -0.01 -24.51
CA PHE A 59 -5.64 -0.68 -24.59
C PHE A 59 -5.71 -2.09 -25.21
N GLN A 60 -6.82 -2.46 -25.88
CA GLN A 60 -6.96 -3.79 -26.49
C GLN A 60 -5.86 -4.13 -27.51
N ASN A 61 -5.29 -3.10 -28.18
CA ASN A 61 -4.28 -3.25 -29.22
C ASN A 61 -2.85 -3.38 -28.68
N VAL A 62 -2.62 -3.18 -27.37
CA VAL A 62 -1.26 -3.31 -26.77
C VAL A 62 -0.92 -4.76 -26.42
N GLY A 63 -1.83 -5.69 -26.69
CA GLY A 63 -1.65 -7.13 -26.45
C GLY A 63 -1.75 -7.52 -24.99
N MET A 64 -2.25 -6.66 -24.10
CA MET A 64 -2.29 -6.89 -22.65
C MET A 64 -3.11 -8.13 -22.27
N TRP A 65 -4.35 -8.27 -22.73
CA TRP A 65 -5.20 -9.45 -22.47
C TRP A 65 -5.44 -10.27 -23.74
N ARG A 66 -4.36 -10.52 -24.51
CA ARG A 66 -4.44 -11.28 -25.75
C ARG A 66 -5.18 -12.61 -25.59
N GLY A 67 -6.06 -12.91 -26.54
CA GLY A 67 -6.80 -14.17 -26.61
C GLY A 67 -7.97 -14.23 -25.63
N GLN A 68 -8.34 -13.09 -25.05
CA GLN A 68 -9.46 -12.97 -24.12
C GLN A 68 -10.52 -12.07 -24.72
N THR A 69 -11.78 -12.46 -24.55
CA THR A 69 -12.92 -11.57 -24.78
C THR A 69 -12.92 -10.50 -23.70
N ILE A 70 -13.13 -9.24 -24.09
CA ILE A 70 -13.35 -8.14 -23.15
C ILE A 70 -14.66 -8.41 -22.40
N SER A 71 -14.54 -8.67 -21.10
CA SER A 71 -15.65 -9.01 -20.20
C SER A 71 -15.73 -8.05 -19.00
N ASP A 72 -14.64 -7.33 -18.71
CA ASP A 72 -14.54 -6.39 -17.58
C ASP A 72 -14.87 -4.96 -18.02
N THR A 73 -16.06 -4.74 -18.57
CA THR A 73 -16.53 -3.40 -19.01
C THR A 73 -18.03 -3.21 -18.80
N PRO A 74 -18.52 -1.96 -18.73
CA PRO A 74 -19.96 -1.70 -18.68
C PRO A 74 -20.70 -2.34 -19.86
N ALA A 75 -20.19 -2.17 -21.08
CA ALA A 75 -20.82 -2.67 -22.30
C ALA A 75 -20.93 -4.20 -22.32
N ALA A 76 -19.87 -4.91 -21.95
CA ALA A 76 -19.87 -6.38 -21.92
C ALA A 76 -20.80 -6.96 -20.84
N GLN A 77 -21.17 -6.17 -19.83
CA GLN A 77 -22.09 -6.57 -18.76
C GLN A 77 -23.54 -6.13 -19.01
N ASN A 78 -23.90 -5.81 -20.26
CA ASN A 78 -25.23 -5.35 -20.67
C ASN A 78 -25.74 -4.16 -19.84
N TRP A 79 -24.83 -3.23 -19.49
CA TRP A 79 -25.20 -2.01 -18.79
C TRP A 79 -26.11 -1.12 -19.66
N THR A 80 -27.17 -0.60 -19.07
CA THR A 80 -28.02 0.44 -19.67
C THR A 80 -28.40 1.48 -18.61
N PRO A 81 -28.64 2.74 -19.00
CA PRO A 81 -29.19 3.76 -18.09
C PRO A 81 -30.53 3.37 -17.44
N ALA A 82 -31.25 2.39 -18.00
CA ALA A 82 -32.53 1.89 -17.49
C ALA A 82 -32.41 0.73 -16.46
N ASN A 83 -31.20 0.24 -16.18
CA ASN A 83 -30.91 -0.77 -15.15
C ASN A 83 -29.85 -0.23 -14.16
N PRO A 84 -30.27 0.50 -13.12
CA PRO A 84 -29.45 1.50 -12.42
C PRO A 84 -28.48 0.93 -11.37
N ALA A 85 -27.93 -0.27 -11.56
CA ALA A 85 -26.84 -0.73 -10.69
C ALA A 85 -25.60 0.18 -10.77
N TYR A 86 -25.53 1.04 -11.82
CA TYR A 86 -24.44 1.98 -12.10
C TYR A 86 -24.95 3.26 -12.79
N THR A 87 -24.68 4.42 -12.21
CA THR A 87 -25.03 5.75 -12.75
C THR A 87 -23.83 6.52 -13.32
N ASN A 88 -22.60 6.03 -13.12
CA ASN A 88 -21.36 6.74 -13.44
C ASN A 88 -20.64 6.23 -14.70
N PRO A 89 -19.84 7.07 -15.37
CA PRO A 89 -18.88 6.60 -16.38
C PRO A 89 -17.86 5.64 -15.75
N ALA A 90 -17.27 4.78 -16.58
CA ALA A 90 -16.20 3.90 -16.14
C ALA A 90 -15.04 4.70 -15.51
N PHE A 91 -14.43 4.10 -14.48
CA PHE A 91 -13.31 4.66 -13.76
C PHE A 91 -12.18 5.06 -14.70
N ARG A 92 -11.61 6.23 -14.44
CA ARG A 92 -10.42 6.74 -15.12
C ARG A 92 -9.35 7.02 -14.08
N ILE A 93 -8.16 6.48 -14.30
CA ILE A 93 -7.01 6.80 -13.45
C ILE A 93 -6.57 8.26 -13.67
N ALA A 94 -6.18 8.91 -12.58
CA ALA A 94 -5.48 10.18 -12.63
C ALA A 94 -3.97 9.91 -12.76
N ASP A 95 -3.46 10.00 -13.98
CA ASP A 95 -2.14 9.50 -14.38
C ASP A 95 -1.22 10.56 -15.02
N ARG A 96 -1.67 11.82 -15.13
CA ARG A 96 -0.90 12.93 -15.71
C ARG A 96 0.10 13.54 -14.73
N PHE A 97 1.08 12.75 -14.28
CA PHE A 97 2.01 13.15 -13.23
C PHE A 97 2.87 14.37 -13.61
N SER A 98 3.22 14.52 -14.90
CA SER A 98 4.05 15.65 -15.38
C SER A 98 3.39 17.02 -15.20
N ALA A 99 2.05 17.07 -15.12
CA ALA A 99 1.27 18.27 -14.87
C ALA A 99 0.98 18.50 -13.38
N GLY A 100 1.42 17.59 -12.50
CA GLY A 100 1.22 17.71 -11.06
C GLY A 100 2.07 18.82 -10.44
N ARG A 101 1.46 19.55 -9.49
CA ARG A 101 2.09 20.60 -8.71
C ARG A 101 2.01 20.27 -7.22
N PRO A 102 3.02 20.61 -6.40
CA PRO A 102 2.89 20.54 -4.96
C PRO A 102 1.68 21.35 -4.47
N ASP A 103 0.99 20.83 -3.46
CA ASP A 103 -0.16 21.50 -2.86
C ASP A 103 0.28 22.68 -1.97
N ASP A 104 -0.63 23.64 -1.70
CA ASP A 104 -0.35 24.77 -0.80
C ASP A 104 0.00 24.26 0.61
N PRO A 105 1.22 24.54 1.14
CA PRO A 105 1.60 24.14 2.49
C PRO A 105 0.65 24.65 3.58
N ARG A 106 -0.09 25.74 3.35
CA ARG A 106 -1.10 26.26 4.30
C ARG A 106 -2.28 25.31 4.50
N ALA A 107 -2.62 24.50 3.49
CA ALA A 107 -3.66 23.48 3.60
C ALA A 107 -3.21 22.26 4.41
N MET A 108 -1.90 22.10 4.63
CA MET A 108 -1.31 20.95 5.32
C MET A 108 -1.32 21.10 6.84
N THR A 109 -2.52 21.20 7.43
CA THR A 109 -2.69 21.57 8.85
C THR A 109 -2.08 20.57 9.85
N TRP A 110 -1.81 19.33 9.46
CA TRP A 110 -1.04 18.38 10.28
C TRP A 110 0.40 18.85 10.53
N ARG A 111 0.90 19.81 9.74
CA ARG A 111 2.24 20.42 9.89
C ARG A 111 2.31 21.49 10.97
N ASP A 112 1.20 21.80 11.63
CA ASP A 112 1.18 22.75 12.74
C ASP A 112 2.19 22.37 13.84
N ARG A 113 2.83 23.37 14.45
CA ARG A 113 3.85 23.19 15.49
C ARG A 113 3.32 22.48 16.74
N ARG A 114 2.01 22.52 17.00
CA ARG A 114 1.38 21.78 18.10
C ARG A 114 1.63 20.27 18.01
N PHE A 115 1.87 19.75 16.80
CA PHE A 115 2.15 18.35 16.58
C PHE A 115 3.63 17.97 16.75
N ASN A 116 4.54 18.92 16.98
CA ASN A 116 5.95 18.60 17.19
C ASN A 116 6.17 17.66 18.40
N ALA A 117 5.36 17.82 19.45
CA ALA A 117 5.39 16.95 20.63
C ALA A 117 5.04 15.48 20.31
N LEU A 118 4.39 15.19 19.18
CA LEU A 118 4.12 13.82 18.73
C LEU A 118 5.45 13.09 18.42
N PHE A 119 6.42 13.81 17.84
CA PHE A 119 7.70 13.26 17.37
C PHE A 119 8.85 13.46 18.36
N ASP A 120 8.64 14.26 19.41
CA ASP A 120 9.63 14.47 20.46
C ASP A 120 9.79 13.21 21.33
N GLY A 121 11.01 12.68 21.38
CA GLY A 121 11.37 11.50 22.16
C GLY A 121 11.35 11.69 23.68
N SER A 122 11.37 12.94 24.17
CA SER A 122 11.25 13.26 25.60
C SER A 122 9.81 13.28 26.11
N VAL A 123 8.83 13.39 25.21
CA VAL A 123 7.41 13.34 25.57
C VAL A 123 7.01 11.89 25.79
N ALA A 124 6.48 11.59 26.98
CA ALA A 124 6.04 10.25 27.34
C ALA A 124 5.01 9.71 26.34
N PRO A 125 5.15 8.45 25.85
CA PRO A 125 4.22 7.86 24.89
C PRO A 125 2.74 7.94 25.29
N THR A 126 2.44 7.72 26.58
CA THR A 126 1.09 7.70 27.14
C THR A 126 0.36 9.04 27.02
N GLY A 127 1.09 10.16 26.89
CA GLY A 127 0.52 11.50 26.73
C GLY A 127 0.16 11.90 25.30
N LYS A 128 0.50 11.08 24.29
CA LYS A 128 0.42 11.46 22.87
C LYS A 128 -0.93 11.15 22.20
N ALA A 129 -1.84 10.44 22.87
CA ALA A 129 -3.08 9.92 22.28
C ALA A 129 -3.97 11.00 21.63
N ALA A 130 -4.23 12.11 22.36
CA ALA A 130 -5.05 13.21 21.85
C ALA A 130 -4.40 13.91 20.64
N LEU A 131 -3.08 14.17 20.71
CA LEU A 131 -2.33 14.76 19.59
C LEU A 131 -2.33 13.86 18.36
N ALA A 132 -2.19 12.54 18.54
CA ALA A 132 -2.23 11.58 17.44
C ALA A 132 -3.61 11.53 16.78
N ASN A 133 -4.70 11.54 17.58
CA ASN A 133 -6.06 11.61 17.06
C ASN A 133 -6.26 12.89 16.22
N ASP A 134 -5.85 14.04 16.75
CA ASP A 134 -5.96 15.33 16.06
C ASP A 134 -5.13 15.38 14.78
N TYR A 135 -3.93 14.80 14.79
CA TYR A 135 -3.05 14.71 13.62
C TYR A 135 -3.70 13.83 12.54
N ALA A 136 -4.19 12.65 12.93
CA ALA A 136 -4.86 11.72 12.02
C ALA A 136 -6.06 12.40 11.35
N TRP A 137 -6.92 13.09 12.12
CA TRP A 137 -8.07 13.81 11.56
C TRP A 137 -7.68 15.04 10.73
N ALA A 138 -6.59 15.75 11.06
CA ALA A 138 -6.08 16.81 10.21
C ALA A 138 -5.68 16.27 8.82
N LEU A 139 -5.03 15.11 8.80
CA LEU A 139 -4.67 14.43 7.56
C LEU A 139 -5.90 13.88 6.81
N MET A 140 -6.84 13.25 7.52
CA MET A 140 -8.08 12.74 6.92
C MET A 140 -8.90 13.86 6.25
N ARG A 141 -9.09 14.99 6.94
CA ARG A 141 -9.82 16.14 6.38
C ARG A 141 -9.13 16.69 5.14
N TYR A 142 -7.80 16.75 5.15
CA TYR A 142 -7.04 17.11 3.96
C TYR A 142 -7.29 16.14 2.81
N ILE A 143 -7.29 14.84 3.07
CA ILE A 143 -7.50 13.84 2.02
C ILE A 143 -8.93 13.92 1.46
N GLN A 144 -9.92 14.13 2.33
CA GLN A 144 -11.33 14.14 1.97
C GLN A 144 -11.79 15.38 1.20
N GLU A 145 -11.20 16.56 1.43
CA GLU A 145 -11.65 17.79 0.77
C GLU A 145 -11.61 17.66 -0.77
N GLY A 146 -12.72 17.97 -1.43
CA GLY A 146 -12.93 17.78 -2.87
C GLY A 146 -13.15 16.33 -3.32
N ASN A 147 -12.78 15.33 -2.50
CA ASN A 147 -13.01 13.91 -2.80
C ASN A 147 -14.38 13.45 -2.32
N ILE A 148 -14.95 14.02 -1.26
CA ILE A 148 -16.26 13.61 -0.72
C ILE A 148 -17.35 14.69 -0.84
N ASP A 149 -17.13 15.65 -1.74
CA ASP A 149 -17.94 16.86 -1.88
C ASP A 149 -19.01 16.72 -2.98
N SER A 150 -19.19 15.55 -3.59
CA SER A 150 -20.15 15.35 -4.69
C SER A 150 -21.61 15.37 -4.23
N GLY A 151 -21.84 15.06 -2.94
CA GLY A 151 -23.17 14.83 -2.38
C GLY A 151 -23.71 13.42 -2.58
N ASP A 152 -22.95 12.53 -3.24
CA ASP A 152 -23.29 11.13 -3.48
C ASP A 152 -22.07 10.22 -3.27
N VAL A 153 -22.20 9.29 -2.30
CA VAL A 153 -21.17 8.30 -1.97
C VAL A 153 -20.69 7.54 -3.20
N ASP A 154 -21.57 7.21 -4.15
CA ASP A 154 -21.20 6.43 -5.34
C ASP A 154 -20.39 7.26 -6.36
N THR A 155 -20.46 8.59 -6.31
CA THR A 155 -19.72 9.50 -7.23
C THR A 155 -18.52 10.20 -6.58
N ASP A 156 -18.40 10.09 -5.24
CA ASP A 156 -17.22 10.54 -4.49
C ASP A 156 -15.95 9.80 -4.94
N TRP A 157 -14.79 10.39 -4.61
CA TRP A 157 -13.44 9.92 -4.90
C TRP A 157 -13.07 9.90 -6.40
N ASN A 158 -13.77 10.71 -7.20
CA ASN A 158 -13.39 10.96 -8.59
C ASN A 158 -12.22 11.95 -8.69
N ALA A 159 -11.00 11.43 -8.67
CA ALA A 159 -9.77 12.22 -8.77
C ALA A 159 -9.71 13.10 -10.05
N CYS A 160 -10.32 12.66 -11.16
CA CYS A 160 -10.39 13.44 -12.40
C CYS A 160 -11.24 14.71 -12.27
N ALA A 161 -12.22 14.70 -11.36
CA ALA A 161 -13.18 15.77 -11.13
C ALA A 161 -12.89 16.61 -9.88
N ASN A 162 -11.87 16.25 -9.09
CA ASN A 162 -11.51 17.00 -7.89
C ASN A 162 -11.01 18.41 -8.26
N THR A 163 -11.73 19.43 -7.80
CA THR A 163 -11.43 20.84 -8.07
C THR A 163 -10.63 21.52 -6.96
N LYS A 164 -10.42 20.83 -5.83
CA LYS A 164 -9.70 21.36 -4.66
C LYS A 164 -8.21 21.12 -4.76
N ARG A 165 -7.80 19.93 -5.17
CA ARG A 165 -6.39 19.57 -5.36
C ARG A 165 -6.22 18.43 -6.34
N GLN A 166 -5.01 18.31 -6.87
CA GLN A 166 -4.66 17.21 -7.76
C GLN A 166 -4.45 15.93 -6.95
N TRP A 167 -5.08 14.86 -7.42
CA TRP A 167 -4.85 13.51 -6.93
C TRP A 167 -4.42 12.63 -8.09
N PHE A 168 -3.65 11.60 -7.77
CA PHE A 168 -3.03 10.70 -8.72
C PHE A 168 -3.20 9.25 -8.27
N ASN A 169 -3.35 8.33 -9.22
CA ASN A 169 -3.41 6.90 -8.95
C ASN A 169 -2.13 6.22 -9.47
N MET A 170 -1.73 5.12 -8.81
CA MET A 170 -0.62 4.31 -9.32
C MET A 170 -1.05 3.56 -10.59
N PRO A 171 -0.31 3.69 -11.72
CA PRO A 171 -0.60 2.93 -12.94
C PRO A 171 -0.34 1.44 -12.78
N PHE A 172 -0.73 0.66 -13.78
CA PHE A 172 -0.27 -0.72 -13.96
C PHE A 172 -0.56 -1.68 -12.79
N GLN A 173 -1.57 -1.37 -11.97
CA GLN A 173 -2.22 -2.32 -11.07
C GLN A 173 -3.41 -3.04 -11.74
N THR A 174 -3.33 -3.21 -13.05
CA THR A 174 -4.40 -3.73 -13.90
C THR A 174 -4.08 -5.09 -14.49
N TYR A 175 -2.80 -5.48 -14.57
CA TYR A 175 -2.32 -6.65 -15.30
C TYR A 175 -2.53 -7.95 -14.53
N SER A 176 -3.76 -8.25 -14.09
CA SER A 176 -4.10 -9.50 -13.44
C SER A 176 -5.61 -9.76 -13.60
N PRO A 177 -6.05 -10.96 -14.03
CA PRO A 177 -7.49 -11.26 -14.16
C PRO A 177 -8.21 -11.19 -12.82
N ILE A 178 -7.45 -11.43 -11.74
CA ILE A 178 -7.98 -11.64 -10.42
C ILE A 178 -7.77 -10.40 -9.54
N GLN A 179 -6.56 -9.84 -9.53
CA GLN A 179 -6.21 -8.70 -8.67
C GLN A 179 -6.37 -7.34 -9.36
N GLY A 180 -6.43 -7.34 -10.70
CA GLY A 180 -6.39 -6.13 -11.51
C GLY A 180 -7.55 -5.19 -11.19
N ARG A 181 -7.31 -3.90 -11.38
CA ARG A 181 -8.29 -2.86 -11.07
C ARG A 181 -9.65 -3.12 -11.76
N GLU A 182 -10.76 -2.97 -11.05
CA GLU A 182 -12.12 -3.06 -11.60
C GLU A 182 -12.60 -1.72 -12.19
N PHE A 183 -13.62 -1.76 -13.06
CA PHE A 183 -13.97 -0.63 -13.91
C PHE A 183 -14.88 0.44 -13.29
N ILE A 184 -15.49 0.24 -12.12
CA ILE A 184 -16.48 1.20 -11.58
C ILE A 184 -15.81 2.25 -10.70
N HIS A 185 -15.05 1.83 -9.70
CA HIS A 185 -14.39 2.72 -8.73
C HIS A 185 -12.87 2.63 -8.76
N GLY A 186 -12.33 1.75 -9.60
CA GLY A 186 -10.91 1.57 -9.70
C GLY A 186 -10.33 0.77 -8.53
N LEU A 187 -11.07 -0.19 -7.97
CA LEU A 187 -10.56 -1.01 -6.86
C LEU A 187 -9.68 -2.17 -7.35
N THR A 188 -8.57 -2.44 -6.66
CA THR A 188 -7.73 -3.63 -6.85
C THR A 188 -7.96 -4.61 -5.71
N ARG A 189 -7.95 -5.91 -5.98
CA ARG A 189 -8.07 -6.92 -4.92
C ARG A 189 -6.73 -7.06 -4.20
N GLU A 190 -6.68 -6.78 -2.90
CA GLU A 190 -5.44 -6.82 -2.12
C GLU A 190 -5.13 -8.24 -1.64
N ALA A 191 -5.98 -8.79 -0.78
CA ALA A 191 -5.84 -10.14 -0.22
C ALA A 191 -7.22 -10.70 0.18
N PRO A 192 -7.39 -12.04 0.25
CA PRO A 192 -8.42 -12.58 1.14
C PRO A 192 -8.14 -12.06 2.55
N VAL A 193 -9.17 -11.93 3.38
CA VAL A 193 -9.04 -11.65 4.80
C VAL A 193 -9.94 -12.59 5.55
N THR A 194 -9.45 -13.13 6.65
CA THR A 194 -10.22 -13.98 7.53
C THR A 194 -10.37 -13.33 8.90
N LEU A 195 -11.61 -13.02 9.29
CA LEU A 195 -11.92 -12.31 10.54
C LEU A 195 -12.63 -13.23 11.54
N SER A 196 -12.26 -13.14 12.82
CA SER A 196 -12.97 -13.78 13.92
C SER A 196 -14.01 -12.80 14.45
N VAL A 197 -15.28 -13.13 14.28
CA VAL A 197 -16.42 -12.30 14.71
C VAL A 197 -17.24 -13.05 15.77
N SER A 198 -17.90 -12.34 16.67
CA SER A 198 -18.65 -12.95 17.78
C SER A 198 -19.92 -13.68 17.34
N LEU A 199 -20.44 -13.36 16.15
CA LEU A 199 -21.69 -13.89 15.62
C LEU A 199 -21.57 -15.32 15.04
N GLN A 200 -20.36 -15.85 14.89
CA GLN A 200 -20.13 -17.22 14.40
C GLN A 200 -18.83 -17.79 14.97
N SER A 201 -18.77 -19.11 15.16
CA SER A 201 -17.60 -19.81 15.71
C SER A 201 -16.48 -19.97 14.67
N ALA A 202 -16.84 -20.20 13.41
CA ALA A 202 -15.90 -20.27 12.30
C ALA A 202 -15.45 -18.86 11.88
N PRO A 203 -14.18 -18.67 11.52
CA PRO A 203 -13.73 -17.40 10.97
C PRO A 203 -14.48 -17.02 9.68
N LEU A 204 -14.85 -15.75 9.57
CA LEU A 204 -15.50 -15.16 8.42
C LEU A 204 -14.47 -14.92 7.31
N GLY A 205 -14.62 -15.62 6.20
CA GLY A 205 -13.91 -15.31 4.96
C GLY A 205 -14.50 -14.08 4.28
N THR A 206 -13.66 -13.10 3.96
CA THR A 206 -14.00 -11.93 3.14
C THR A 206 -12.86 -11.62 2.16
N THR A 207 -13.08 -10.69 1.23
CA THR A 207 -12.02 -10.10 0.40
C THR A 207 -11.95 -8.60 0.64
N VAL A 208 -10.75 -8.05 0.48
CA VAL A 208 -10.51 -6.61 0.54
C VAL A 208 -10.16 -6.06 -0.84
N TRP A 209 -10.82 -4.98 -1.21
CA TRP A 209 -10.70 -4.26 -2.47
C TRP A 209 -10.34 -2.81 -2.18
N ALA A 210 -9.27 -2.32 -2.78
CA ALA A 210 -8.69 -1.04 -2.39
C ALA A 210 -8.35 -0.13 -3.56
N VAL A 211 -8.32 1.17 -3.31
CA VAL A 211 -7.84 2.19 -4.24
C VAL A 211 -7.06 3.25 -3.45
N ALA A 212 -5.91 3.66 -4.00
CA ALA A 212 -5.03 4.64 -3.38
C ALA A 212 -4.91 5.90 -4.24
N PHE A 213 -4.76 7.03 -3.55
CA PHE A 213 -4.62 8.37 -4.11
C PHE A 213 -3.37 9.04 -3.55
N TYR A 214 -2.58 9.64 -4.43
CA TYR A 214 -1.36 10.38 -4.14
C TYR A 214 -1.60 11.85 -4.44
N ASN A 215 -1.27 12.74 -3.52
CA ASN A 215 -1.47 14.17 -3.72
C ASN A 215 -0.46 14.80 -4.70
N GLY A 216 -0.60 16.09 -4.96
CA GLY A 216 0.24 16.87 -5.87
C GLY A 216 1.75 16.77 -5.60
N ASN A 217 2.16 16.71 -4.32
CA ASN A 217 3.55 16.60 -3.92
C ASN A 217 4.22 15.30 -4.39
N ALA A 218 3.46 14.22 -4.60
CA ALA A 218 4.00 12.95 -5.08
C ALA A 218 4.36 12.98 -6.58
N ALA A 219 3.76 13.89 -7.34
CA ALA A 219 3.77 13.87 -8.80
C ALA A 219 5.18 13.87 -9.43
N PRO A 220 6.17 14.66 -8.95
CA PRO A 220 7.52 14.60 -9.50
C PRO A 220 8.18 13.22 -9.38
N THR A 221 7.96 12.52 -8.26
CA THR A 221 8.49 11.17 -8.05
C THR A 221 7.79 10.18 -8.98
N LEU A 222 6.46 10.26 -9.10
CA LEU A 222 5.69 9.42 -10.02
C LEU A 222 6.11 9.65 -11.49
N ALA A 223 6.24 10.91 -11.92
CA ALA A 223 6.70 11.28 -13.27
C ALA A 223 8.15 10.85 -13.56
N SER A 224 8.98 10.71 -12.52
CA SER A 224 10.34 10.17 -12.69
C SER A 224 10.34 8.69 -13.09
N VAL A 225 9.25 7.97 -12.85
CA VAL A 225 9.09 6.55 -13.15
C VAL A 225 8.17 6.34 -14.35
N TRP A 226 6.94 6.84 -14.27
CA TRP A 226 5.89 6.66 -15.27
C TRP A 226 5.84 7.87 -16.22
N ARG A 227 6.09 7.64 -17.50
CA ARG A 227 6.23 8.70 -18.51
C ARG A 227 4.97 8.93 -19.30
N ASP A 228 4.81 10.17 -19.78
CA ASP A 228 3.63 10.60 -20.55
C ASP A 228 3.49 9.87 -21.89
N ASP A 229 4.59 9.29 -22.40
CA ASP A 229 4.61 8.50 -23.63
C ASP A 229 4.22 7.02 -23.42
N GLY A 230 3.79 6.64 -22.20
CA GLY A 230 3.39 5.28 -21.87
C GLY A 230 4.58 4.34 -21.63
N THR A 231 5.79 4.88 -21.43
CA THR A 231 6.98 4.11 -21.05
C THR A 231 7.32 4.25 -19.57
N VAL A 232 8.08 3.28 -19.04
CA VAL A 232 8.56 3.28 -17.65
C VAL A 232 10.07 3.45 -17.63
N LYS A 233 10.57 4.43 -16.86
CA LYS A 233 11.97 4.49 -16.45
C LYS A 233 12.14 3.75 -15.14
N MET A 234 12.66 2.52 -15.21
CA MET A 234 12.99 1.75 -14.01
C MET A 234 13.98 2.53 -13.15
N PRO A 235 13.71 2.78 -11.85
CA PRO A 235 14.64 3.48 -11.00
C PRO A 235 15.93 2.68 -10.83
N THR A 236 17.05 3.39 -10.84
CA THR A 236 18.40 2.82 -10.59
C THR A 236 18.95 3.26 -9.23
N ASP A 237 18.39 4.33 -8.68
CA ASP A 237 18.63 4.88 -7.36
C ASP A 237 17.36 4.82 -6.50
N ASN A 238 17.53 4.91 -5.18
CA ASN A 238 16.39 4.95 -4.26
C ASN A 238 15.48 6.14 -4.61
N LEU A 239 14.18 5.88 -4.69
CA LEU A 239 13.20 6.93 -4.81
C LEU A 239 13.08 7.67 -3.47
N ALA A 240 12.65 8.92 -3.52
CA ALA A 240 12.33 9.73 -2.36
C ALA A 240 11.14 10.63 -2.69
N PHE A 241 10.02 10.45 -1.99
CA PHE A 241 8.89 11.35 -2.13
C PHE A 241 9.17 12.68 -1.43
N ALA A 242 8.62 13.76 -1.99
CA ALA A 242 8.79 15.10 -1.44
C ALA A 242 8.08 15.26 -0.09
N GLU A 243 8.60 16.14 0.76
CA GLU A 243 7.92 16.53 2.00
C GLU A 243 6.48 17.00 1.73
N GLY A 244 5.54 16.55 2.56
CA GLY A 244 4.11 16.81 2.36
C GLY A 244 3.45 15.92 1.30
N THR A 245 4.14 14.93 0.74
CA THR A 245 3.47 13.84 0.03
C THR A 245 2.50 13.13 0.94
N VAL A 246 1.24 13.03 0.52
CA VAL A 246 0.15 12.33 1.21
C VAL A 246 -0.36 11.21 0.32
N VAL A 247 -0.57 10.05 0.93
CA VAL A 247 -1.28 8.91 0.35
C VAL A 247 -2.51 8.63 1.20
N GLY A 248 -3.67 8.56 0.56
CA GLY A 248 -4.90 8.03 1.16
C GLY A 248 -5.31 6.76 0.43
N LYS A 249 -5.67 5.70 1.17
CA LYS A 249 -6.09 4.42 0.58
C LYS A 249 -7.38 3.96 1.23
N LEU A 250 -8.42 3.77 0.41
CA LEU A 250 -9.67 3.17 0.86
C LEU A 250 -9.59 1.66 0.71
N LEU A 251 -10.10 0.93 1.69
CA LEU A 251 -10.19 -0.52 1.68
C LEU A 251 -11.62 -0.93 2.00
N PHE A 252 -12.26 -1.57 1.04
CA PHE A 252 -13.63 -2.06 1.12
C PHE A 252 -13.64 -3.57 1.27
N THR A 253 -14.59 -4.08 2.06
CA THR A 253 -14.76 -5.50 2.31
C THR A 253 -16.05 -6.03 1.67
N THR A 254 -16.04 -7.29 1.26
CA THR A 254 -17.25 -8.02 0.82
C THR A 254 -18.15 -8.46 1.99
N ALA A 255 -17.70 -8.29 3.23
CA ALA A 255 -18.52 -8.58 4.40
C ALA A 255 -19.61 -7.53 4.60
N SER A 256 -20.72 -7.94 5.21
CA SER A 256 -21.87 -7.08 5.51
C SER A 256 -21.97 -6.74 6.99
N ALA A 257 -22.81 -5.75 7.29
CA ALA A 257 -23.20 -5.37 8.65
C ALA A 257 -23.88 -6.49 9.45
N ASP A 258 -24.41 -7.52 8.78
CA ASP A 258 -24.99 -8.69 9.44
C ASP A 258 -23.92 -9.58 10.06
N ASN A 259 -22.73 -9.64 9.45
CA ASN A 259 -21.58 -10.38 9.97
C ASN A 259 -20.72 -9.51 10.90
N MET A 260 -20.64 -8.20 10.64
CA MET A 260 -19.79 -7.25 11.37
C MET A 260 -20.55 -5.95 11.66
N PRO A 261 -21.15 -5.79 12.86
CA PRO A 261 -21.95 -4.61 13.21
C PRO A 261 -21.24 -3.26 13.03
N MET A 262 -19.92 -3.19 13.20
CA MET A 262 -19.10 -1.99 12.94
C MET A 262 -19.24 -1.44 11.50
N LEU A 263 -19.69 -2.27 10.55
CA LEU A 263 -19.93 -1.88 9.16
C LEU A 263 -21.28 -1.18 8.94
N ARG A 264 -22.17 -1.14 9.94
CA ARG A 264 -23.45 -0.43 9.84
C ARG A 264 -23.20 1.05 9.53
N ASN A 265 -24.08 1.65 8.74
CA ASN A 265 -24.05 3.08 8.42
C ASN A 265 -22.80 3.56 7.64
N LEU A 266 -21.90 2.68 7.20
CA LEU A 266 -20.72 3.08 6.43
C LEU A 266 -21.03 3.24 4.92
N PRO A 267 -20.18 3.98 4.20
CA PRO A 267 -20.20 4.01 2.74
C PRO A 267 -20.16 2.60 2.15
N GLN A 268 -21.02 2.35 1.17
CA GLN A 268 -21.05 1.13 0.37
C GLN A 268 -20.96 1.49 -1.10
N TRP A 269 -20.10 0.77 -1.82
CA TRP A 269 -19.93 0.90 -3.26
C TRP A 269 -20.40 -0.35 -3.98
N THR A 270 -20.82 -0.20 -5.24
CA THR A 270 -20.99 -1.33 -6.16
C THR A 270 -19.70 -1.51 -6.94
N ALA A 271 -18.97 -2.61 -6.74
CA ALA A 271 -17.72 -2.90 -7.43
C ALA A 271 -17.85 -4.13 -8.34
N ASN A 272 -17.10 -4.16 -9.45
CA ASN A 272 -17.09 -5.32 -10.34
C ASN A 272 -16.06 -6.35 -9.89
N ILE A 273 -16.49 -7.33 -9.10
CA ILE A 273 -15.59 -8.24 -8.38
C ILE A 273 -15.90 -9.70 -8.69
N SER A 274 -14.89 -10.56 -8.54
CA SER A 274 -15.04 -12.02 -8.60
C SER A 274 -15.31 -12.58 -7.20
N MET A 275 -16.26 -13.50 -7.07
CA MET A 275 -16.54 -14.25 -5.84
C MET A 275 -16.15 -15.72 -5.99
N GLY A 276 -15.89 -16.39 -4.87
CA GLY A 276 -15.67 -17.83 -4.85
C GLY A 276 -16.95 -18.62 -5.07
N GLY A 277 -16.80 -19.94 -5.24
CA GLY A 277 -17.95 -20.87 -5.23
C GLY A 277 -18.48 -21.08 -3.81
N SER A 278 -19.75 -21.47 -3.69
CA SER A 278 -20.39 -21.76 -2.39
C SER A 278 -19.73 -22.90 -1.60
N THR A 279 -18.95 -23.74 -2.27
CA THR A 279 -18.21 -24.86 -1.68
C THR A 279 -16.76 -24.51 -1.33
N ALA A 280 -16.30 -23.29 -1.59
CA ALA A 280 -14.96 -22.85 -1.23
C ALA A 280 -14.84 -22.61 0.28
N SER A 281 -13.67 -22.86 0.86
CA SER A 281 -13.37 -22.57 2.27
C SER A 281 -13.53 -21.10 2.62
N ASN A 282 -13.32 -20.21 1.64
CA ASN A 282 -13.76 -18.82 1.68
C ASN A 282 -14.66 -18.55 0.45
N PRO A 283 -15.99 -18.46 0.61
CA PRO A 283 -16.92 -18.29 -0.52
C PRO A 283 -16.78 -16.92 -1.21
N THR A 284 -16.04 -15.98 -0.62
CA THR A 284 -15.77 -14.68 -1.24
C THR A 284 -14.51 -14.69 -2.10
N PHE A 285 -13.66 -15.73 -1.99
CA PHE A 285 -12.40 -15.79 -2.69
C PHE A 285 -12.44 -16.76 -3.87
N CYS A 286 -12.33 -16.22 -5.09
CA CYS A 286 -12.15 -17.06 -6.28
C CYS A 286 -10.70 -17.53 -6.41
N THR A 287 -10.52 -18.85 -6.46
CA THR A 287 -9.22 -19.52 -6.65
C THR A 287 -9.24 -20.30 -7.97
N PRO A 288 -8.61 -19.80 -9.04
CA PRO A 288 -8.46 -20.58 -10.25
C PRO A 288 -7.47 -21.74 -10.05
N ALA A 289 -7.47 -22.72 -10.94
CA ALA A 289 -6.51 -23.83 -10.90
C ALA A 289 -5.06 -23.31 -10.94
N ALA A 290 -4.17 -23.96 -10.18
CA ALA A 290 -2.75 -23.59 -10.17
C ALA A 290 -2.15 -23.69 -11.59
N GLY A 291 -1.40 -22.66 -11.99
CA GLY A 291 -0.81 -22.58 -13.33
C GLY A 291 -1.81 -22.29 -14.46
N ALA A 292 -3.09 -22.02 -14.16
CA ALA A 292 -4.07 -21.65 -15.17
C ALA A 292 -3.62 -20.41 -15.95
N SER A 293 -3.85 -20.42 -17.26
CA SER A 293 -3.61 -19.26 -18.11
C SER A 293 -4.54 -18.10 -17.76
N MET A 294 -4.18 -16.86 -18.08
CA MET A 294 -5.02 -15.69 -17.84
C MET A 294 -6.44 -15.83 -18.44
N PRO A 295 -6.63 -16.35 -19.67
CA PRO A 295 -7.97 -16.65 -20.18
C PRO A 295 -8.75 -17.64 -19.30
N ALA A 296 -8.10 -18.73 -18.86
CA ALA A 296 -8.74 -19.73 -18.00
C ALA A 296 -9.07 -19.16 -16.62
N GLN A 297 -8.20 -18.33 -16.05
CA GLN A 297 -8.45 -17.60 -14.80
C GLN A 297 -9.63 -16.65 -14.94
N SER A 298 -9.69 -15.86 -16.01
CA SER A 298 -10.79 -14.92 -16.27
C SER A 298 -12.14 -15.63 -16.45
N ALA A 299 -12.14 -16.82 -17.06
CA ALA A 299 -13.33 -17.64 -17.21
C ALA A 299 -13.77 -18.30 -15.89
N ALA A 300 -12.81 -18.76 -15.07
CA ALA A 300 -13.10 -19.38 -13.78
C ALA A 300 -13.55 -18.36 -12.71
N CYS A 301 -13.04 -17.14 -12.78
CA CYS A 301 -13.28 -16.07 -11.80
C CYS A 301 -13.95 -14.86 -12.46
N GLN A 302 -15.11 -15.09 -13.06
CA GLN A 302 -15.88 -14.02 -13.69
C GLN A 302 -16.24 -12.93 -12.67
N ARG A 303 -16.04 -11.68 -13.09
CA ARG A 303 -16.41 -10.52 -12.29
C ARG A 303 -17.86 -10.16 -12.51
N SER A 304 -18.52 -9.70 -11.46
CA SER A 304 -19.88 -9.18 -11.54
C SER A 304 -20.10 -8.06 -10.53
N PRO A 305 -21.10 -7.20 -10.76
CA PRO A 305 -21.57 -6.19 -9.81
C PRO A 305 -21.88 -6.73 -8.42
N ARG A 306 -21.18 -6.26 -7.38
CA ARG A 306 -21.47 -6.61 -5.97
C ARG A 306 -21.23 -5.42 -5.04
N LYS A 307 -21.96 -5.39 -3.93
CA LYS A 307 -21.74 -4.39 -2.88
C LYS A 307 -20.49 -4.72 -2.06
N VAL A 308 -19.70 -3.70 -1.77
CA VAL A 308 -18.57 -3.72 -0.84
C VAL A 308 -18.70 -2.55 0.13
N THR A 309 -18.30 -2.74 1.38
CA THR A 309 -18.48 -1.75 2.46
C THR A 309 -17.13 -1.24 2.95
N LEU A 310 -16.99 0.05 3.24
CA LEU A 310 -15.73 0.61 3.76
C LEU A 310 -15.34 -0.11 5.06
N LEU A 311 -14.16 -0.73 5.09
CA LEU A 311 -13.62 -1.43 6.26
C LEU A 311 -12.52 -0.62 6.94
N GLN A 312 -11.66 -0.02 6.13
CA GLN A 312 -10.42 0.61 6.59
C GLN A 312 -10.05 1.75 5.64
N PHE A 313 -9.40 2.78 6.19
CA PHE A 313 -8.82 3.88 5.43
C PHE A 313 -7.39 4.12 5.92
N ASP A 314 -6.41 3.83 5.07
CA ASP A 314 -5.01 4.08 5.40
C ASP A 314 -4.59 5.48 4.97
N VAL A 315 -3.74 6.07 5.79
CA VAL A 315 -3.10 7.35 5.52
C VAL A 315 -1.59 7.18 5.65
N ALA A 316 -0.84 7.80 4.74
CA ALA A 316 0.61 7.93 4.87
C ALA A 316 1.01 9.35 4.48
N VAL A 317 1.93 9.95 5.23
CA VAL A 317 2.42 11.28 4.92
C VAL A 317 3.92 11.39 5.14
N ARG A 318 4.61 11.98 4.17
CA ARG A 318 6.01 12.39 4.28
C ARG A 318 6.06 13.61 5.19
N ASP A 319 6.61 13.42 6.38
CA ASP A 319 6.79 14.46 7.39
C ASP A 319 8.19 14.37 7.98
N ALA A 320 9.00 15.40 7.77
CA ALA A 320 10.40 15.43 8.20
C ALA A 320 10.59 15.42 9.73
N ARG A 321 9.52 15.66 10.51
CA ARG A 321 9.57 15.54 11.97
C ARG A 321 9.57 14.08 12.42
N ALA A 322 9.01 13.17 11.62
CA ALA A 322 9.09 11.74 11.86
C ALA A 322 10.54 11.24 11.68
N PRO A 323 11.13 10.49 12.63
CA PRO A 323 12.50 9.98 12.53
C PRO A 323 12.77 9.12 11.28
N ASN A 324 11.79 8.33 10.85
CA ASN A 324 11.82 7.56 9.62
C ASN A 324 11.41 8.37 8.37
N GLY A 325 10.96 9.61 8.53
CA GLY A 325 10.42 10.48 7.49
C GLY A 325 8.95 10.21 7.09
N TRP A 326 8.31 9.17 7.61
CA TRP A 326 6.94 8.81 7.23
C TRP A 326 6.07 8.56 8.45
N VAL A 327 4.92 9.22 8.49
CA VAL A 327 3.84 8.85 9.42
C VAL A 327 2.83 8.02 8.65
N LEU A 328 2.68 6.76 9.04
CA LEU A 328 1.64 5.87 8.57
C LEU A 328 0.53 5.82 9.61
N GLY A 329 -0.70 5.64 9.16
CA GLY A 329 -1.86 5.60 10.03
C GLY A 329 -2.98 4.82 9.38
N THR A 330 -3.91 4.37 10.21
CA THR A 330 -5.10 3.68 9.69
C THR A 330 -6.32 4.07 10.51
N PHE A 331 -7.42 4.29 9.80
CA PHE A 331 -8.75 4.42 10.35
C PHE A 331 -9.51 3.13 10.08
N VAL A 332 -10.37 2.75 11.00
CA VAL A 332 -11.21 1.56 10.91
C VAL A 332 -12.69 1.95 10.90
N ALA A 333 -13.49 1.15 10.20
CA ALA A 333 -14.93 1.13 10.27
C ALA A 333 -15.44 1.20 11.71
N ASP A 334 -16.36 2.13 12.01
CA ASP A 334 -16.91 2.32 13.37
C ASP A 334 -18.33 2.88 13.31
N GLY A 335 -19.11 2.44 12.32
CA GLY A 335 -20.33 3.13 11.93
C GLY A 335 -21.53 2.89 12.85
N GLU A 336 -21.47 1.90 13.74
CA GLU A 336 -22.43 1.76 14.85
C GLU A 336 -22.18 2.84 15.91
N ALA A 337 -20.94 2.97 16.42
CA ALA A 337 -20.62 3.98 17.43
C ALA A 337 -20.71 5.42 16.89
N ARG A 338 -20.53 5.58 15.57
CA ARG A 338 -20.60 6.88 14.88
C ARG A 338 -21.91 7.09 14.10
N ALA A 339 -22.98 6.39 14.44
CA ALA A 339 -24.27 6.53 13.74
C ALA A 339 -24.79 7.98 13.69
N GLY A 340 -24.46 8.81 14.69
CA GLY A 340 -24.82 10.24 14.75
C GLY A 340 -23.99 11.16 13.87
N GLU A 341 -22.88 10.70 13.29
CA GLU A 341 -22.09 11.48 12.33
C GLU A 341 -22.86 11.62 11.01
N ARG A 342 -23.00 12.87 10.55
CA ARG A 342 -23.80 13.21 9.38
C ARG A 342 -23.15 12.75 8.08
N ASN A 343 -21.83 12.95 7.95
CA ASN A 343 -21.11 12.52 6.77
C ASN A 343 -20.70 11.04 6.91
N PRO A 344 -21.20 10.13 6.07
CA PRO A 344 -20.91 8.70 6.22
C PRO A 344 -19.41 8.39 6.13
N TRP A 345 -18.62 9.16 5.38
CA TRP A 345 -17.16 8.98 5.30
C TRP A 345 -16.43 9.26 6.61
N ASN A 346 -17.06 9.96 7.56
CA ASN A 346 -16.52 10.27 8.89
C ASN A 346 -16.96 9.26 9.97
N ARG A 347 -17.71 8.23 9.59
CA ARG A 347 -18.16 7.14 10.49
C ARG A 347 -17.08 6.08 10.73
N ILE A 348 -15.83 6.53 10.71
CA ILE A 348 -14.60 5.75 10.94
C ILE A 348 -13.88 6.33 12.16
N SER A 349 -13.06 5.52 12.82
CA SER A 349 -12.24 5.95 13.95
C SER A 349 -10.76 5.69 13.69
N PRO A 350 -9.85 6.60 14.11
CA PRO A 350 -8.41 6.36 13.97
C PRO A 350 -8.01 5.19 14.88
N LEU A 351 -7.38 4.17 14.33
CA LEU A 351 -6.85 3.05 15.09
C LEU A 351 -5.46 3.40 15.68
N GLY A 352 -4.71 4.24 14.97
CA GLY A 352 -3.43 4.78 15.45
C GLY A 352 -2.60 5.47 14.38
N LEU A 353 -1.42 5.93 14.78
CA LEU A 353 -0.34 6.44 13.93
C LEU A 353 0.98 5.76 14.28
N ILE A 354 1.86 5.55 13.30
CA ILE A 354 3.16 4.92 13.47
C ILE A 354 4.20 5.55 12.54
N TRP A 355 5.37 5.84 13.07
CA TRP A 355 6.54 6.45 12.41
C TRP A 355 7.85 5.79 12.85
N GLY A 356 7.74 4.61 13.43
CA GLY A 356 8.86 3.76 13.81
C GLY A 356 8.38 2.33 14.07
N ASN A 357 9.29 1.45 14.42
CA ASN A 357 8.98 0.05 14.68
C ASN A 357 9.27 -0.37 16.12
N ASP A 358 9.90 0.46 16.95
CA ASP A 358 10.39 0.03 18.26
C ASP A 358 11.22 -1.26 18.10
N THR A 359 12.35 -1.15 17.40
CA THR A 359 13.20 -2.27 17.02
C THR A 359 13.60 -3.12 18.23
N PRO A 360 13.42 -4.45 18.18
CA PRO A 360 13.83 -5.32 19.28
C PRO A 360 15.36 -5.29 19.46
N PRO A 361 15.86 -5.30 20.71
CA PRO A 361 17.27 -5.53 21.00
C PRO A 361 17.77 -6.84 20.38
N THR A 362 19.08 -6.92 20.11
CA THR A 362 19.73 -8.13 19.61
C THR A 362 19.39 -9.35 20.46
N GLY A 363 18.97 -10.45 19.82
CA GLY A 363 18.58 -11.69 20.48
C GLY A 363 17.15 -11.70 21.06
N GLN A 364 16.41 -10.59 20.98
CA GLN A 364 15.02 -10.51 21.40
C GLN A 364 14.07 -10.59 20.19
N LEU A 365 12.92 -11.26 20.38
CA LEU A 365 11.87 -11.32 19.37
C LEU A 365 10.96 -10.10 19.43
N ALA A 366 10.44 -9.69 18.27
CA ALA A 366 9.49 -8.59 18.16
C ALA A 366 8.14 -8.92 18.81
N SER A 367 7.80 -10.20 18.96
CA SER A 367 6.55 -10.68 19.60
C SER A 367 6.44 -10.36 21.09
N VAL A 368 7.56 -10.01 21.74
CA VAL A 368 7.62 -9.67 23.18
C VAL A 368 8.25 -8.30 23.45
N PHE A 369 8.60 -7.55 22.41
CA PHE A 369 9.21 -6.21 22.52
C PHE A 369 8.43 -5.17 21.70
N PRO A 370 8.21 -3.94 22.19
CA PRO A 370 8.54 -3.47 23.54
C PRO A 370 7.69 -4.18 24.60
N ALA A 371 8.14 -4.14 25.86
CA ALA A 371 7.42 -4.78 26.96
C ALA A 371 6.14 -4.01 27.29
N ALA A 372 5.03 -4.74 27.46
CA ALA A 372 3.72 -4.20 27.83
C ALA A 372 3.31 -2.93 27.05
N PRO A 373 3.28 -2.98 25.70
CA PRO A 373 3.08 -1.79 24.85
C PRO A 373 1.77 -1.07 25.13
N ARG A 374 0.75 -1.79 25.61
CA ARG A 374 -0.52 -1.20 26.01
C ARG A 374 -0.40 -0.26 27.20
N THR A 375 0.45 -0.58 28.17
CA THR A 375 0.68 0.24 29.37
C THR A 375 1.77 1.27 29.15
N ASN A 376 2.86 0.88 28.50
CA ASN A 376 4.06 1.71 28.34
C ASN A 376 4.02 2.60 27.09
N GLY A 377 3.16 2.27 26.13
CA GLY A 377 3.13 2.89 24.80
C GLY A 377 4.28 2.46 23.89
N PHE A 378 4.29 3.00 22.69
CA PHE A 378 5.35 2.84 21.69
C PHE A 378 6.16 4.14 21.59
N ARG A 379 7.47 4.05 21.31
CA ARG A 379 8.28 5.24 21.03
C ARG A 379 7.99 5.78 19.64
N GLY A 380 7.81 4.87 18.68
CA GLY A 380 7.60 5.15 17.27
C GLY A 380 6.14 5.17 16.84
N GLY A 381 5.17 5.28 17.76
CA GLY A 381 3.77 5.27 17.39
C GLY A 381 2.80 5.45 18.55
N VAL A 382 1.51 5.49 18.21
CA VAL A 382 0.39 5.65 19.14
C VAL A 382 -0.76 4.76 18.67
N ILE A 383 -1.30 3.96 19.59
CA ILE A 383 -2.50 3.15 19.39
C ILE A 383 -3.66 3.80 20.14
N GLN A 384 -4.81 3.91 19.50
CA GLN A 384 -6.06 4.35 20.15
C GLN A 384 -6.75 3.13 20.76
N TRP A 385 -6.33 2.76 21.97
CA TRP A 385 -6.79 1.53 22.64
C TRP A 385 -8.29 1.49 22.89
N ASP A 386 -8.94 2.63 23.11
CA ASP A 386 -10.40 2.71 23.27
C ASP A 386 -11.14 2.31 21.98
N VAL A 387 -10.57 2.64 20.83
CA VAL A 387 -11.08 2.23 19.51
C VAL A 387 -10.88 0.73 19.33
N VAL A 388 -9.65 0.23 19.57
CA VAL A 388 -9.32 -1.20 19.50
C VAL A 388 -10.30 -2.02 20.34
N ASP A 389 -10.45 -1.67 21.62
CA ASP A 389 -11.32 -2.39 22.55
C ASP A 389 -12.78 -2.33 22.11
N ARG A 390 -13.25 -1.16 21.65
CA ARG A 390 -14.62 -0.98 21.20
C ARG A 390 -14.92 -1.86 19.98
N ILE A 391 -14.06 -1.84 18.97
CA ILE A 391 -14.23 -2.66 17.77
C ILE A 391 -14.17 -4.16 18.10
N ASN A 392 -13.27 -4.56 19.00
CA ASN A 392 -13.10 -5.96 19.39
C ASN A 392 -14.24 -6.51 20.26
N LYS A 393 -15.20 -5.69 20.72
CA LYS A 393 -16.44 -6.19 21.36
C LYS A 393 -17.25 -7.09 20.43
N SER A 394 -17.17 -6.86 19.11
CA SER A 394 -17.77 -7.72 18.08
C SER A 394 -16.83 -8.82 17.59
N GLY A 395 -15.63 -8.93 18.18
CA GLY A 395 -14.63 -9.94 17.83
C GLY A 395 -14.95 -11.32 18.40
N GLY A 396 -14.55 -12.35 17.67
CA GLY A 396 -14.64 -13.75 18.10
C GLY A 396 -13.44 -14.20 18.94
N ALA A 397 -13.31 -15.50 19.15
CA ALA A 397 -12.32 -16.08 20.05
C ALA A 397 -10.85 -15.99 19.56
N ILE A 398 -10.62 -15.79 18.26
CA ILE A 398 -9.25 -15.73 17.70
C ILE A 398 -8.80 -14.27 17.68
N VAL A 399 -8.11 -13.85 18.74
CA VAL A 399 -7.68 -12.46 18.98
C VAL A 399 -6.92 -11.86 17.79
N SER A 400 -6.00 -12.61 17.18
CA SER A 400 -5.24 -12.14 16.03
C SER A 400 -6.08 -11.90 14.78
N LYS A 401 -7.32 -12.36 14.73
CA LYS A 401 -8.24 -12.18 13.61
C LYS A 401 -9.43 -11.29 13.97
N GLN A 402 -9.48 -10.70 15.16
CA GLN A 402 -10.60 -9.82 15.54
C GLN A 402 -10.65 -8.57 14.66
N PRO A 403 -11.81 -7.92 14.47
CA PRO A 403 -11.94 -6.80 13.52
C PRO A 403 -11.15 -5.53 13.89
N GLY A 404 -10.66 -5.43 15.12
CA GLY A 404 -9.74 -4.38 15.58
C GLY A 404 -8.38 -4.94 15.95
N HIS A 405 -7.97 -6.09 15.37
CA HIS A 405 -6.65 -6.65 15.62
C HIS A 405 -5.56 -5.66 15.18
N LEU A 406 -4.42 -5.80 15.83
CA LEU A 406 -3.21 -5.05 15.53
C LEU A 406 -2.16 -5.99 14.94
N GLY A 407 -0.99 -5.43 14.67
CA GLY A 407 0.17 -6.16 14.19
C GLY A 407 0.97 -6.86 15.28
N CYS A 408 2.21 -7.20 14.94
CA CYS A 408 3.14 -7.89 15.82
C CYS A 408 3.31 -7.16 17.16
N ASN A 409 3.05 -7.86 18.26
CA ASN A 409 3.07 -7.31 19.62
C ASN A 409 2.30 -5.99 19.72
N SER A 410 1.13 -5.96 19.09
CA SER A 410 0.20 -4.83 19.08
C SER A 410 0.73 -3.53 18.44
N ARG A 411 1.78 -3.61 17.60
CA ARG A 411 2.16 -2.49 16.74
C ARG A 411 1.02 -2.13 15.79
N LEU A 412 0.96 -0.86 15.39
CA LEU A 412 -0.11 -0.41 14.51
C LEU A 412 -0.11 -1.22 13.22
N ASN A 413 -1.28 -1.77 12.94
CA ASN A 413 -1.68 -2.39 11.68
C ASN A 413 -3.21 -2.31 11.60
N GLY A 414 -3.81 -2.54 10.44
CA GLY A 414 -5.26 -2.56 10.28
C GLY A 414 -5.85 -3.97 10.17
N PRO A 415 -7.19 -4.09 10.24
CA PRO A 415 -7.91 -5.37 10.07
C PRO A 415 -7.74 -6.03 8.70
N ALA A 416 -7.33 -5.28 7.68
CA ALA A 416 -7.00 -5.82 6.37
C ALA A 416 -5.53 -6.26 6.26
N ASP A 417 -4.75 -6.14 7.32
CA ASP A 417 -3.29 -6.25 7.27
C ASP A 417 -2.75 -7.52 7.95
N ASN A 418 -1.49 -7.82 7.67
CA ASN A 418 -0.86 -9.03 8.16
C ASN A 418 -0.46 -8.89 9.64
N VAL A 419 -1.07 -9.70 10.50
CA VAL A 419 -0.86 -9.74 11.97
C VAL A 419 0.60 -9.91 12.39
N ALA A 420 1.46 -10.47 11.54
CA ALA A 420 2.88 -10.67 11.80
C ALA A 420 3.74 -9.42 11.49
N SER A 421 3.14 -8.31 11.09
CA SER A 421 3.82 -7.08 10.69
C SER A 421 3.30 -5.85 11.45
N SER A 422 3.78 -4.68 11.08
CA SER A 422 3.27 -3.34 11.39
C SER A 422 3.18 -2.56 10.08
N CYS A 423 2.49 -1.42 10.05
CA CYS A 423 2.46 -0.60 8.83
C CYS A 423 3.87 -0.24 8.35
N THR A 424 4.77 0.17 9.25
CA THR A 424 6.15 0.55 8.92
C THR A 424 7.00 -0.64 8.47
N SER A 425 6.97 -1.78 9.18
CA SER A 425 7.74 -2.98 8.79
C SER A 425 7.31 -3.57 7.44
N CYS A 426 6.01 -3.56 7.18
CA CYS A 426 5.46 -3.99 5.90
C CYS A 426 5.92 -3.05 4.78
N HIS A 427 5.69 -1.74 4.94
CA HIS A 427 5.93 -0.77 3.88
C HIS A 427 7.42 -0.51 3.60
N MET A 428 8.31 -0.60 4.59
CA MET A 428 9.74 -0.36 4.35
C MET A 428 10.42 -1.38 3.43
N THR A 429 9.77 -2.51 3.17
CA THR A 429 10.24 -3.50 2.17
C THR A 429 10.03 -3.03 0.72
N ALA A 430 9.26 -1.97 0.49
CA ALA A 430 8.90 -1.50 -0.82
C ALA A 430 10.16 -1.16 -1.64
N SER A 431 10.35 -1.90 -2.74
CA SER A 431 11.56 -1.85 -3.54
C SER A 431 11.27 -2.06 -5.03
N VAL A 432 12.13 -1.54 -5.88
CA VAL A 432 12.10 -1.77 -7.33
C VAL A 432 12.42 -3.25 -7.59
N PRO A 433 11.63 -3.95 -8.43
CA PRO A 433 11.95 -5.32 -8.80
C PRO A 433 13.30 -5.40 -9.52
N ASP A 434 14.07 -6.44 -9.21
CA ASP A 434 15.36 -6.72 -9.84
C ASP A 434 15.19 -7.21 -11.29
N LYS A 435 16.30 -7.55 -11.97
CA LYS A 435 16.25 -7.99 -13.38
C LYS A 435 15.49 -9.30 -13.59
N ASN A 436 15.28 -10.08 -12.53
CA ASN A 436 14.52 -11.33 -12.52
C ASN A 436 13.08 -11.11 -12.04
N ASN A 437 12.67 -9.84 -11.93
CA ASN A 437 11.38 -9.41 -11.40
C ASN A 437 11.12 -9.81 -9.95
N ASN A 438 12.18 -10.01 -9.15
CA ASN A 438 12.05 -10.27 -7.72
C ASN A 438 12.05 -8.95 -6.94
N THR A 439 11.22 -8.87 -5.91
CA THR A 439 11.30 -7.84 -4.85
C THR A 439 11.73 -8.53 -3.55
N PRO A 440 12.10 -7.80 -2.48
CA PRO A 440 12.12 -8.43 -1.18
C PRO A 440 10.73 -9.04 -0.99
N PRO A 441 10.63 -10.31 -0.56
CA PRO A 441 9.34 -10.76 -0.08
C PRO A 441 8.91 -9.77 0.99
N LEU A 442 7.62 -9.42 1.00
CA LEU A 442 6.99 -9.03 2.25
C LEU A 442 7.26 -10.20 3.17
N LEU A 443 8.31 -10.08 4.00
CA LEU A 443 8.90 -11.18 4.74
C LEU A 443 7.82 -11.97 5.50
N ALA A 444 6.74 -11.27 5.90
CA ALA A 444 5.55 -11.75 6.59
C ALA A 444 4.49 -12.48 5.74
N ASN A 445 4.49 -12.38 4.40
CA ASN A 445 3.42 -12.95 3.56
C ASN A 445 3.61 -14.43 3.22
N PHE A 446 4.67 -15.06 3.70
CA PHE A 446 4.95 -16.45 3.48
C PHE A 446 4.93 -17.21 4.81
N TYR A 447 3.73 -17.57 5.28
CA TYR A 447 3.58 -18.86 5.96
C TYR A 447 3.93 -19.94 4.94
N SER A 448 5.24 -20.18 4.77
CA SER A 448 5.78 -21.31 4.03
C SER A 448 6.33 -22.28 5.07
N PRO A 449 6.10 -23.59 4.95
CA PRO A 449 6.75 -24.57 5.82
C PRO A 449 8.30 -24.53 5.78
N THR A 450 8.89 -23.73 4.87
CA THR A 450 10.34 -23.50 4.73
C THR A 450 10.82 -22.11 5.17
N ILE A 451 9.91 -21.18 5.47
CA ILE A 451 10.22 -19.83 5.96
C ILE A 451 9.26 -19.53 7.11
N THR A 452 9.79 -19.60 8.31
CA THR A 452 9.08 -19.33 9.58
C THR A 452 8.81 -17.84 9.78
N PRO A 453 7.77 -17.49 10.55
CA PRO A 453 7.22 -16.14 10.59
C PRO A 453 8.12 -15.14 11.33
N GLN A 454 8.22 -13.91 10.82
CA GLN A 454 8.61 -12.75 11.63
C GLN A 454 7.55 -12.53 12.70
N CYS A 455 7.91 -11.89 13.81
CA CYS A 455 7.10 -11.93 15.02
C CYS A 455 6.94 -13.37 15.55
N ALA A 456 7.99 -14.19 15.44
CA ALA A 456 7.94 -15.58 15.88
C ALA A 456 7.52 -15.68 17.35
N ILE A 457 6.78 -16.73 17.69
CA ILE A 457 6.43 -17.06 19.08
C ILE A 457 7.36 -18.20 19.51
N LEU A 458 8.11 -18.02 20.61
CA LEU A 458 9.13 -18.97 21.09
C LEU A 458 8.66 -20.42 21.26
N ASN A 459 7.35 -20.63 21.40
CA ASN A 459 6.73 -21.93 21.69
C ASN A 459 5.97 -22.53 20.50
N ALA A 460 6.09 -21.97 19.28
CA ALA A 460 5.47 -22.53 18.09
C ALA A 460 6.24 -23.78 17.61
N THR A 461 5.91 -24.94 18.17
CA THR A 461 6.39 -26.25 17.72
C THR A 461 5.52 -26.76 16.56
N PRO A 462 6.05 -27.39 15.49
CA PRO A 462 7.45 -27.62 15.13
C PRO A 462 7.91 -26.65 14.03
N ALA A 463 8.34 -25.45 14.40
CA ALA A 463 9.03 -24.54 13.48
C ALA A 463 10.57 -24.62 13.73
N PRO A 464 11.42 -24.53 12.68
CA PRO A 464 12.84 -24.19 12.83
C PRO A 464 13.04 -22.98 13.77
N LYS A 465 14.24 -22.73 14.28
CA LYS A 465 14.55 -21.50 15.07
C LYS A 465 15.40 -20.49 14.30
N GLU A 466 15.79 -20.87 13.09
CA GLU A 466 16.64 -20.10 12.18
C GLU A 466 16.31 -20.48 10.72
N VAL A 467 16.58 -19.57 9.79
CA VAL A 467 16.55 -19.80 8.34
C VAL A 467 17.85 -19.25 7.75
N ASN A 468 18.49 -20.02 6.87
CA ASN A 468 19.78 -19.66 6.27
C ASN A 468 20.88 -19.34 7.32
N GLY A 469 20.79 -19.97 8.51
CA GLY A 469 21.71 -19.73 9.63
C GLY A 469 21.60 -18.33 10.24
N VAL A 470 20.44 -17.69 10.11
CA VAL A 470 20.05 -16.44 10.79
C VAL A 470 18.90 -16.76 11.74
N SER A 471 19.00 -16.30 13.00
CA SER A 471 17.96 -16.56 14.01
C SER A 471 16.69 -15.72 13.76
N PHE A 472 15.56 -16.08 14.38
CA PHE A 472 14.34 -15.26 14.27
C PHE A 472 14.46 -13.91 14.95
N ALA A 473 15.21 -13.82 16.05
CA ALA A 473 15.48 -12.54 16.68
C ALA A 473 16.29 -11.63 15.73
N ASP A 474 17.25 -12.20 15.00
CA ASP A 474 18.01 -11.47 14.00
C ASP A 474 17.13 -11.03 12.81
N MET A 475 16.22 -11.88 12.34
CA MET A 475 15.25 -11.50 11.30
C MET A 475 14.31 -10.40 11.78
N ASP A 476 13.79 -10.50 13.01
CA ASP A 476 12.95 -9.48 13.61
C ASP A 476 13.71 -8.15 13.77
N SER A 477 15.03 -8.18 14.01
CA SER A 477 15.85 -6.96 14.13
C SER A 477 15.93 -6.14 12.85
N ILE A 478 15.88 -6.78 11.68
CA ILE A 478 15.87 -6.09 10.38
C ILE A 478 14.44 -5.81 9.89
N PHE A 479 13.49 -6.72 10.16
CA PHE A 479 12.10 -6.55 9.73
C PHE A 479 11.34 -5.55 10.61
N PHE A 480 11.77 -5.29 11.84
CA PHE A 480 11.26 -4.20 12.68
C PHE A 480 12.33 -3.13 12.92
N ALA A 481 13.28 -2.96 11.99
CA ALA A 481 14.26 -1.89 12.04
C ALA A 481 13.61 -0.50 11.90
N GLU A 482 14.25 0.49 12.53
CA GLU A 482 13.99 1.91 12.23
C GLU A 482 14.64 2.27 10.90
N THR A 483 13.86 2.22 9.82
CA THR A 483 14.34 2.51 8.45
C THR A 483 13.94 3.91 8.02
N LYS A 484 14.91 4.72 7.61
CA LYS A 484 14.64 6.06 7.06
C LYS A 484 14.00 5.98 5.66
N CYS A 485 13.23 7.00 5.32
CA CYS A 485 12.73 7.22 3.95
C CYS A 485 13.88 7.11 2.93
N ALA A 486 13.55 6.67 1.72
CA ALA A 486 14.50 6.50 0.62
C ALA A 486 15.70 5.58 0.94
N SER A 487 15.58 4.69 1.92
CA SER A 487 16.62 3.74 2.29
C SER A 487 16.28 2.33 1.80
N PRO A 488 17.29 1.53 1.38
CA PRO A 488 17.12 0.12 1.06
C PRO A 488 16.52 -0.65 2.23
N PHE A 489 15.72 -1.68 1.94
CA PHE A 489 15.37 -2.67 2.94
C PHE A 489 16.58 -3.56 3.24
N GLU A 490 16.97 -3.67 4.51
CA GLU A 490 18.06 -4.53 4.94
C GLU A 490 17.61 -6.00 4.95
N THR A 491 18.41 -6.88 4.37
CA THR A 491 18.13 -8.32 4.30
C THR A 491 19.29 -9.16 4.82
N LYS A 492 20.33 -8.55 5.41
CA LYS A 492 21.53 -9.23 5.87
C LYS A 492 21.74 -9.01 7.37
N VAL A 493 22.09 -10.09 8.07
CA VAL A 493 22.57 -10.04 9.45
C VAL A 493 23.87 -10.83 9.53
N GLY A 494 24.92 -10.22 10.07
CA GLY A 494 26.25 -10.86 10.19
C GLY A 494 26.81 -11.35 8.84
N GLY A 495 26.52 -10.63 7.75
CA GLY A 495 26.94 -11.00 6.38
C GLY A 495 26.11 -12.12 5.72
N LYS A 496 25.17 -12.74 6.44
CA LYS A 496 24.25 -13.75 5.91
C LYS A 496 22.96 -13.08 5.45
N CYS A 497 22.53 -13.36 4.23
CA CYS A 497 21.26 -12.89 3.71
C CYS A 497 20.12 -13.81 4.18
N VAL A 498 19.10 -13.23 4.81
CA VAL A 498 17.93 -13.98 5.31
C VAL A 498 17.14 -14.62 4.16
N LEU A 499 17.23 -14.04 2.96
CA LEU A 499 16.53 -14.50 1.76
C LEU A 499 17.27 -15.58 0.96
N GLY A 500 18.46 -16.00 1.40
CA GLY A 500 19.34 -16.91 0.67
C GLY A 500 20.41 -16.20 -0.16
N PRO A 501 21.26 -16.94 -0.90
CA PRO A 501 22.43 -16.36 -1.56
C PRO A 501 22.03 -15.43 -2.72
N ASN A 502 22.62 -14.22 -2.74
CA ASN A 502 22.57 -13.23 -3.83
C ASN A 502 21.21 -12.57 -4.13
N MET A 503 20.78 -11.65 -3.26
CA MET A 503 19.71 -10.69 -3.54
C MET A 503 20.18 -9.26 -3.25
N PRO A 504 19.73 -8.24 -4.00
CA PRO A 504 19.08 -8.28 -5.33
C PRO A 504 20.06 -8.38 -6.51
N SER A 505 19.55 -8.63 -7.73
CA SER A 505 20.34 -8.60 -8.97
C SER A 505 19.91 -7.49 -9.94
N TYR A 506 20.58 -6.34 -9.87
CA TYR A 506 20.36 -5.23 -10.81
C TYR A 506 21.40 -5.22 -11.94
N ALA A 507 21.03 -4.66 -13.09
CA ALA A 507 21.95 -4.46 -14.21
C ALA A 507 23.13 -3.54 -13.85
N SER A 508 22.95 -2.65 -12.87
CA SER A 508 24.00 -1.77 -12.33
C SER A 508 25.05 -2.51 -11.48
N GLY A 509 24.82 -3.79 -11.15
CA GLY A 509 25.66 -4.53 -10.19
C GLY A 509 25.37 -4.17 -8.72
N ARG A 510 24.38 -3.32 -8.45
CA ARG A 510 23.95 -2.94 -7.10
C ARG A 510 23.48 -4.18 -6.32
N GLY A 511 24.00 -4.32 -5.09
CA GLY A 511 23.84 -5.51 -4.24
C GLY A 511 22.94 -5.31 -3.00
N ASP A 512 22.21 -4.20 -2.97
CA ASP A 512 21.18 -3.80 -2.00
C ASP A 512 19.91 -3.35 -2.74
N TRP A 513 18.76 -3.46 -2.08
CA TRP A 513 17.47 -3.14 -2.70
C TRP A 513 17.33 -1.67 -3.04
N ILE A 514 16.78 -1.37 -4.22
CA ILE A 514 16.45 0.00 -4.60
C ILE A 514 15.10 0.35 -3.99
N SER A 515 15.06 1.27 -3.03
CA SER A 515 13.84 1.65 -2.32
C SER A 515 12.83 2.34 -3.23
N THR A 516 11.54 2.04 -3.05
CA THR A 516 10.42 2.84 -3.57
C THR A 516 9.80 3.73 -2.50
N ASP A 517 10.56 3.99 -1.42
CA ASP A 517 10.21 4.91 -0.34
C ASP A 517 8.84 4.63 0.29
N PHE A 518 8.72 3.44 0.88
CA PHE A 518 7.50 2.95 1.54
C PHE A 518 6.28 2.72 0.60
N SER A 519 6.40 2.94 -0.71
CA SER A 519 5.30 2.72 -1.66
C SER A 519 5.24 1.27 -2.19
N LEU A 520 4.53 0.40 -1.47
CA LEU A 520 4.23 -0.96 -1.95
C LEU A 520 3.41 -0.97 -3.25
N GLN A 521 2.62 0.08 -3.49
CA GLN A 521 1.86 0.25 -4.73
C GLN A 521 2.80 0.49 -5.93
N MET A 522 3.83 1.33 -5.77
CA MET A 522 4.87 1.52 -6.80
C MET A 522 5.58 0.19 -7.10
N THR A 523 5.98 -0.53 -6.05
CA THR A 523 6.59 -1.86 -6.17
C THR A 523 5.71 -2.82 -6.97
N GLY A 524 4.43 -2.93 -6.59
CA GLY A 524 3.48 -3.83 -7.25
C GLY A 524 3.23 -3.49 -8.72
N ALA A 525 3.13 -2.20 -9.02
CA ALA A 525 2.96 -1.71 -10.38
C ALA A 525 4.18 -1.99 -11.27
N LEU A 526 5.40 -1.80 -10.76
CA LEU A 526 6.64 -2.11 -11.48
C LEU A 526 6.78 -3.62 -11.77
N VAL A 527 6.37 -4.47 -10.83
CA VAL A 527 6.35 -5.93 -11.03
C VAL A 527 5.40 -6.33 -12.15
N GLN A 528 4.16 -5.82 -12.12
CA GLN A 528 3.16 -6.07 -13.17
C GLN A 528 3.61 -5.53 -14.53
N TRP A 529 4.27 -4.37 -14.55
CA TRP A 529 4.87 -3.80 -15.75
C TRP A 529 5.91 -4.72 -16.37
N ASN A 530 6.89 -5.17 -15.57
CA ASN A 530 7.95 -6.06 -16.03
C ASN A 530 7.41 -7.38 -16.57
N GLU A 531 6.37 -7.93 -15.92
CA GLU A 531 5.75 -9.16 -16.38
C GLU A 531 5.04 -8.98 -17.72
N TRP A 532 4.27 -7.90 -17.88
CA TRP A 532 3.67 -7.57 -19.16
C TRP A 532 4.73 -7.37 -20.26
N GLN A 533 5.84 -6.70 -19.97
CA GLN A 533 6.95 -6.54 -20.89
C GLN A 533 7.60 -7.87 -21.29
N ALA A 534 7.79 -8.77 -20.32
CA ALA A 534 8.33 -10.11 -20.56
C ALA A 534 7.40 -10.94 -21.47
N ASP A 535 6.09 -10.87 -21.23
CA ASP A 535 5.08 -11.52 -22.06
C ASP A 535 5.08 -10.97 -23.50
N VAL A 536 5.08 -9.64 -23.66
CA VAL A 536 5.16 -9.00 -24.99
C VAL A 536 6.45 -9.38 -25.72
N ALA A 537 7.58 -9.47 -25.01
CA ALA A 537 8.84 -9.90 -25.60
C ALA A 537 8.82 -11.38 -26.01
N ALA A 538 8.22 -12.26 -25.21
CA ALA A 538 8.04 -13.67 -25.55
C ALA A 538 7.19 -13.84 -26.82
N ASP A 539 6.13 -13.06 -26.94
CA ASP A 539 5.26 -13.06 -28.10
C ASP A 539 5.99 -12.66 -29.38
N ARG A 540 6.79 -11.58 -29.30
CA ARG A 540 7.62 -11.13 -30.43
C ARG A 540 8.62 -12.19 -30.87
N ARG A 541 9.24 -12.93 -29.92
CA ARG A 541 10.16 -14.03 -30.23
C ARG A 541 9.46 -15.17 -30.98
N VAL A 542 8.28 -15.58 -30.53
CA VAL A 542 7.51 -16.65 -31.19
C VAL A 542 7.09 -16.22 -32.60
N LEU A 543 6.62 -14.98 -32.77
CA LEU A 543 6.26 -14.45 -34.09
C LEU A 543 7.47 -14.37 -35.03
N ALA A 544 8.63 -13.91 -34.54
CA ALA A 544 9.85 -13.83 -35.33
C ALA A 544 10.36 -15.22 -35.76
N ALA A 545 10.33 -16.21 -34.87
CA ALA A 545 10.74 -17.59 -35.16
C ALA A 545 9.87 -18.28 -36.23
N ASN A 546 8.64 -17.79 -36.45
CA ASN A 546 7.70 -18.35 -37.42
C ASN A 546 7.54 -17.51 -38.69
N LYS A 547 8.35 -16.46 -38.86
CA LYS A 547 8.36 -15.59 -40.04
C LYS A 547 8.82 -16.39 -41.27
N GLY A 548 7.88 -16.92 -42.06
CA GLY A 548 8.13 -17.72 -43.27
C GLY A 548 7.39 -19.06 -43.33
N ARG A 549 6.79 -19.51 -42.23
CA ARG A 549 5.78 -20.59 -42.23
C ARG A 549 4.40 -19.94 -42.39
N LYS A 550 3.42 -20.59 -43.05
CA LYS A 550 2.05 -20.07 -43.25
C LYS A 550 1.59 -19.33 -41.98
N MET A 551 1.23 -18.05 -42.14
CA MET A 551 1.10 -17.07 -41.05
C MET A 551 0.43 -17.66 -39.80
N LEU A 552 1.20 -17.82 -38.72
CA LEU A 552 0.61 -17.93 -37.39
C LEU A 552 0.05 -16.54 -37.05
N GLY A 553 -1.27 -16.39 -37.12
CA GLY A 553 -1.95 -15.21 -36.60
C GLY A 553 -1.85 -15.12 -35.07
N ALA A 554 -2.31 -14.01 -34.49
CA ALA A 554 -2.34 -13.81 -33.04
C ALA A 554 -3.07 -14.95 -32.26
N ALA A 555 -3.95 -15.69 -32.93
CA ALA A 555 -4.67 -16.86 -32.40
C ALA A 555 -3.79 -18.10 -32.15
N ALA A 556 -2.55 -18.13 -32.65
CA ALA A 556 -1.67 -19.30 -32.52
C ALA A 556 -0.52 -19.10 -31.52
N LEU A 557 -0.50 -17.97 -30.80
CA LEU A 557 0.45 -17.74 -29.71
C LEU A 557 -0.05 -18.45 -28.44
N PRO A 558 0.86 -19.04 -27.63
CA PRO A 558 0.45 -19.70 -26.39
C PRO A 558 -0.26 -18.71 -25.46
N PRO A 559 -1.29 -19.15 -24.71
CA PRO A 559 -1.97 -18.29 -23.76
C PRO A 559 -1.01 -17.89 -22.64
N ARG A 560 -1.09 -16.63 -22.22
CA ARG A 560 -0.24 -16.10 -21.15
C ARG A 560 -0.65 -16.70 -19.81
N VAL A 561 0.31 -16.90 -18.93
CA VAL A 561 0.08 -17.27 -17.53
C VAL A 561 0.52 -16.08 -16.71
N PHE A 562 -0.36 -15.58 -15.84
CA PHE A 562 0.07 -14.60 -14.84
C PHE A 562 0.89 -15.35 -13.79
N THR A 563 2.19 -15.07 -13.77
CA THR A 563 3.22 -15.70 -12.94
C THR A 563 3.74 -14.76 -11.86
N SER A 564 3.30 -13.50 -11.82
CA SER A 564 3.69 -12.54 -10.78
C SER A 564 3.65 -13.21 -9.43
N LYS A 565 4.82 -13.25 -8.80
CA LYS A 565 4.97 -13.57 -7.39
C LYS A 565 4.63 -12.36 -6.52
N LEU A 566 3.75 -11.46 -6.99
CA LEU A 566 3.13 -10.52 -6.06
C LEU A 566 2.53 -11.37 -4.95
N PRO A 567 2.89 -11.09 -3.69
CA PRO A 567 2.59 -12.00 -2.60
C PRO A 567 1.08 -12.04 -2.41
N ILE A 568 0.42 -13.00 -3.05
CA ILE A 568 -0.92 -13.44 -2.69
C ILE A 568 -0.75 -13.98 -1.27
N ARG A 569 -1.32 -13.30 -0.28
CA ARG A 569 -1.24 -13.73 1.11
C ARG A 569 -1.79 -15.16 1.18
N ASN A 570 -0.93 -16.11 1.53
CA ASN A 570 -1.35 -17.45 1.89
C ASN A 570 -1.99 -17.36 3.28
N GLU A 571 -3.31 -17.21 3.34
CA GLU A 571 -4.06 -17.17 4.60
C GLU A 571 -4.62 -18.56 4.99
N ASN A 572 -3.81 -19.60 4.82
CA ASN A 572 -4.13 -20.90 5.42
C ASN A 572 -3.89 -20.87 6.93
#